data_AF-A0A966B328-F1
#
_entry.id   AF-A0A966B328-F1
#
_cell.length_a   1.000
_cell.length_b   1.000
_cell.length_c   1.000
_cell.angle_alpha   90.00
_cell.angle_beta   90.00
_cell.angle_gamma   90.00
#
_symmetry.space_group_name_H-M   'P 1'
#
loop_
_entity.id
_entity.type
_entity.pdbx_description
1 polymer ?
#
loop_
_entity_poly.entity_id
_entity_poly.type
_entity_poly.pdbx_seq_one_letter_code
_entity_poly.pdbx_strand_id
1 'polypeptide(L)' 'MADKKTLSNPFPGLRPFQSDEEHLFFGRESQTLELLQLLRDNRFVGVIGTSGSG' A
#
# COMPACT_ATOMS: atom_id res chain seq x y z
N MET A 1 35.14 -5.73 -17.92
CA MET A 1 34.38 -5.73 -16.66
C MET A 1 33.31 -4.66 -16.79
N ALA A 2 32.07 -5.04 -17.08
CA ALA A 2 30.93 -4.13 -17.06
C ALA A 2 30.04 -4.56 -15.89
N ASP A 3 29.92 -3.68 -14.90
CA ASP A 3 29.14 -3.89 -13.70
C ASP A 3 27.65 -3.86 -14.09
N LYS A 4 27.05 -5.05 -14.21
CA LYS A 4 25.65 -5.20 -14.58
C LYS A 4 24.82 -4.90 -13.35
N LYS A 5 24.53 -3.62 -13.12
CA LYS A 5 23.59 -3.16 -12.07
C LYS A 5 22.27 -3.88 -12.30
N THR A 6 22.03 -4.92 -11.54
CA THR A 6 20.85 -5.77 -11.70
C THR A 6 19.68 -4.96 -11.18
N LEU A 7 18.85 -4.47 -12.10
CA LEU A 7 17.62 -3.76 -11.76
C LEU A 7 16.70 -4.76 -11.05
N SER A 8 16.71 -4.74 -9.73
CA SER A 8 15.74 -5.48 -8.92
C SER A 8 14.37 -4.85 -9.11
N ASN A 9 13.34 -5.67 -9.30
CA ASN A 9 11.97 -5.18 -9.25
C ASN A 9 11.73 -4.55 -7.87
N PRO A 10 11.34 -3.27 -7.79
CA PRO A 10 11.11 -2.62 -6.50
C PRO A 10 9.82 -3.12 -5.83
N PHE A 11 8.89 -3.72 -6.57
CA PHE A 11 7.60 -4.13 -6.04
C PHE A 11 7.63 -5.54 -5.42
N PRO A 12 6.91 -5.77 -4.31
CA PRO A 12 6.96 -7.02 -3.55
C PRO A 12 6.20 -8.19 -4.20
N GLY A 13 5.50 -7.96 -5.32
CA GLY A 13 4.67 -8.96 -5.99
C GLY A 13 3.37 -9.22 -5.22
N LEU A 14 3.08 -10.49 -4.90
CA LEU A 14 1.86 -10.90 -4.18
C LEU A 14 1.94 -10.69 -2.66
N ARG A 15 3.13 -10.38 -2.13
CA ARG A 15 3.32 -10.09 -0.70
C ARG A 15 2.76 -8.69 -0.39
N PRO A 16 2.08 -8.48 0.76
CA PRO A 16 1.67 -7.15 1.20
C PRO A 16 2.88 -6.23 1.42
N PHE A 17 2.70 -4.96 1.10
CA PHE A 17 3.67 -3.89 1.41
C PHE A 17 3.89 -3.78 2.93
N GLN A 18 5.12 -3.48 3.31
CA GLN A 18 5.50 -3.14 4.68
C GLN A 18 5.57 -1.62 4.88
N SER A 19 5.64 -1.16 6.13
CA SER A 19 5.66 0.26 6.45
C SER A 19 6.87 1.02 5.90
N ASP A 20 8.02 0.35 5.76
CA ASP A 20 9.23 0.92 5.14
C ASP A 20 9.13 1.00 3.60
N GLU A 21 8.13 0.35 3.02
CA GLU A 21 7.83 0.34 1.58
C GLU A 21 6.73 1.36 1.21
N GLU A 22 6.35 2.29 2.11
CA GLU A 22 5.26 3.26 1.89
C GLU A 22 5.40 4.07 0.60
N HIS A 23 6.64 4.39 0.22
CA HIS A 23 6.97 5.17 -0.97
C HIS A 23 6.61 4.45 -2.28
N LEU A 24 6.34 3.14 -2.22
CA LEU A 24 5.89 2.32 -3.34
C LEU A 24 4.37 2.11 -3.35
N PHE A 25 3.66 2.57 -2.31
CA PHE A 25 2.22 2.41 -2.13
C PHE A 25 1.49 3.73 -2.36
N PHE A 26 0.82 3.87 -3.51
CA PHE A 26 0.20 5.13 -3.95
C PHE A 26 -1.16 4.91 -4.63
N GLY A 27 -1.93 5.98 -4.80
CA GLY A 27 -3.23 5.99 -5.48
C GLY A 27 -4.43 5.68 -4.59
N ARG A 28 -4.21 5.59 -3.27
CA ARG A 28 -5.24 5.34 -2.23
C ARG A 28 -5.37 6.49 -1.24
N GLU A 29 -4.76 7.63 -1.51
CA GLU A 29 -4.67 8.75 -0.57
C GLU A 29 -6.06 9.28 -0.19
N SER A 30 -6.96 9.41 -1.17
CA SER A 30 -8.33 9.87 -0.94
C SER A 30 -9.12 8.89 -0.06
N GLN A 31 -9.07 7.60 -0.38
CA GLN A 31 -9.74 6.56 0.41
C GLN A 31 -9.17 6.47 1.82
N THR A 32 -7.84 6.58 1.98
CA THR A 32 -7.20 6.61 3.30
C THR A 32 -7.68 7.79 4.13
N LEU A 33 -7.78 8.98 3.54
CA LEU A 33 -8.32 10.17 4.24
C LEU A 33 -9.77 9.97 4.67
N GLU A 34 -10.61 9.38 3.82
CA GLU A 34 -12.00 9.05 4.14
C GLU A 34 -12.08 8.04 5.30
N LEU A 35 -11.29 6.96 5.26
CA LEU A 35 -11.24 5.96 6.32
C LEU A 35 -10.77 6.56 7.65
N LEU A 36 -9.79 7.47 7.62
CA LEU A 36 -9.34 8.18 8.82
C LEU A 36 -10.44 9.06 9.40
N GLN A 37 -11.24 9.72 8.57
CA GLN A 37 -12.37 10.51 9.04
C GLN A 37 -13.44 9.60 9.67
N LEU A 38 -13.79 8.49 9.02
CA LEU A 38 -14.74 7.52 9.56
C LEU A 38 -14.27 6.93 10.91
N LEU A 39 -12.97 6.68 11.08
CA LEU A 39 -12.38 6.21 12.34
C LEU A 39 -12.36 7.27 13.45
N ARG A 40 -12.38 8.56 13.11
CA ARG A 40 -12.54 9.62 14.13
C ARG A 40 -13.95 9.61 14.71
N ASP A 41 -14.93 9.39 13.84
CA ASP A 41 -16.35 9.45 14.20
C ASP A 41 -16.86 8.10 14.76
N ASN A 42 -16.17 7.00 14.46
CA ASN A 42 -16.55 5.63 14.84
C ASN A 42 -15.37 4.87 15.46
N ARG A 43 -15.65 4.02 16.46
CA ARG A 43 -14.61 3.20 17.11
C ARG A 43 -14.07 2.05 16.26
N PHE A 44 -14.67 1.81 15.08
CA PHE A 44 -14.34 0.70 14.20
C PHE A 44 -14.77 1.02 12.77
N VAL A 45 -13.95 0.65 11.80
CA VAL A 45 -14.26 0.74 10.36
C VAL A 45 -13.86 -0.58 9.70
N GLY A 46 -14.79 -1.17 8.95
CA GLY A 46 -14.53 -2.37 8.14
C GLY A 46 -14.22 -1.97 6.70
N VAL A 47 -13.18 -2.57 6.12
CA VAL A 47 -12.80 -2.39 4.71
C VAL A 47 -13.04 -3.71 3.97
N ILE A 48 -13.79 -3.66 2.85
CA ILE A 48 -14.09 -4.81 2.00
C ILE A 48 -13.61 -4.55 0.57
N GLY A 49 -13.16 -5.60 -0.11
CA GLY A 49 -12.64 -5.49 -1.47
C GLY A 49 -12.32 -6.85 -2.07
N THR A 50 -12.02 -6.87 -3.37
CA THR A 50 -11.56 -8.08 -4.05
C THR A 50 -10.17 -8.47 -3.58
N SER A 51 -9.80 -9.74 -3.73
CA SER A 51 -8.45 -10.20 -3.40
C SER A 51 -7.40 -9.37 -4.13
N GLY A 52 -6.41 -8.84 -3.39
CA GLY A 52 -5.34 -8.01 -3.95
C GLY A 52 -5.73 -6.58 -4.33
N SER A 53 -6.91 -6.09 -3.90
CA SER A 53 -7.28 -4.67 -4.11
C SER A 53 -6.62 -3.70 -3.11
N GLY A 54 -6.09 -4.28 -2.03
CA GLY A 54 -5.35 -3.61 -0.97
C GLY A 54 -3.94 -3.32 -1.42
#